data_AF-A0A964TJF6-F1
#
_entry.id   AF-A0A964TJF6-F1
#
_cell.length_a   1.000
_cell.length_b   1.000
_cell.length_c   1.000
_cell.angle_alpha   90.00
_cell.angle_beta   90.00
_cell.angle_gamma   90.00
#
_symmetry.space_group_name_H-M   'P 1'
#
loop_
_entity.id
_entity.type
_entity.pdbx_description
1 polymer ?
#
loop_
_entity_poly.entity_id
_entity_poly.type
_entity_poly.pdbx_seq_one_letter_code
_entity_poly.pdbx_strand_id
1 'polypeptide(L)'
;MARPQSYFGPDGRTPRPELFDMEAQEEARLWTQPSTKKKDIYEPRIPSSQLRRFFGQVMADRRQLELKGAQARDEEAQLAMVLLKVPTVYTAARDRDDTGKSDRQALADFVAHHARLVKTVADFRAFARHFEAVVAWHKVFEKDCEQADRQSRALESPTRPTGGAPVGKSGYGHQRRR
;
A
#
# COMPACT_ATOMS: atom_id res chain seq x y z
N MET A 1 11.93 -15.44 -3.67
CA MET A 1 12.30 -14.09 -4.16
C MET A 1 11.00 -13.46 -4.61
N ALA A 2 10.56 -12.34 -4.02
CA ALA A 2 9.24 -11.79 -4.29
C ALA A 2 9.06 -11.19 -5.71
N ARG A 3 10.17 -10.95 -6.42
CA ARG A 3 10.15 -10.21 -7.69
C ARG A 3 10.54 -11.08 -8.88
N PRO A 4 9.78 -11.04 -9.98
CA PRO A 4 10.04 -11.88 -11.16
C PRO A 4 11.36 -11.53 -11.82
N GLN A 5 12.00 -12.51 -12.45
CA GLN A 5 13.13 -12.27 -13.37
C GLN A 5 12.67 -12.10 -14.83
N SER A 6 11.48 -12.60 -15.16
CA SER A 6 10.82 -12.44 -16.46
C SER A 6 9.30 -12.37 -16.29
N TYR A 7 8.62 -11.71 -17.23
CA TYR A 7 7.16 -11.66 -17.25
C TYR A 7 6.52 -12.86 -17.96
N PHE A 8 7.22 -13.42 -18.95
CA PHE A 8 6.70 -14.47 -19.81
C PHE A 8 7.32 -15.81 -19.47
N GLY A 9 6.56 -16.87 -19.71
CA GLY A 9 7.01 -18.25 -19.58
C GLY A 9 8.02 -18.64 -20.66
N PRO A 10 8.40 -19.93 -20.75
CA PRO A 10 9.35 -20.43 -21.73
C PRO A 10 8.93 -20.19 -23.19
N ASP A 11 7.63 -19.98 -23.44
CA ASP A 11 7.09 -19.67 -24.76
C ASP A 11 7.32 -18.21 -25.20
N GLY A 12 7.77 -17.35 -24.29
CA GLY A 12 8.01 -15.93 -24.53
C GLY A 12 6.75 -15.11 -24.84
N ARG A 13 5.55 -15.67 -24.64
CA ARG A 13 4.28 -15.05 -25.05
C ARG A 13 3.25 -15.02 -23.94
N THR A 14 3.16 -16.09 -23.15
CA THR A 14 2.16 -16.21 -22.10
C THR A 14 2.70 -15.61 -20.82
N PRO A 15 2.03 -14.60 -20.23
CA PRO A 15 2.42 -14.08 -18.93
C PRO A 15 2.39 -15.18 -17.88
N ARG A 16 3.42 -15.24 -17.05
CA ARG A 16 3.54 -16.22 -15.97
C ARG A 16 2.37 -16.06 -14.98
N PRO A 17 1.65 -17.14 -14.62
CA PRO A 17 0.51 -17.04 -13.73
C PRO A 17 0.91 -16.60 -12.32
N GLU A 18 2.12 -16.94 -11.87
CA GLU A 18 2.61 -16.56 -10.53
C GLU A 18 2.69 -15.05 -10.33
N LEU A 19 2.82 -14.27 -11.41
CA LEU A 19 2.80 -12.81 -11.36
C LEU A 19 1.50 -12.27 -10.78
N PHE A 20 0.37 -12.95 -11.02
CA PHE A 20 -0.95 -12.39 -10.68
C PHE A 20 -1.48 -12.93 -9.35
N ASP A 21 -0.74 -13.82 -8.71
CA ASP A 21 -1.14 -14.46 -7.45
C ASP A 21 0.03 -14.42 -6.45
N MET A 22 0.82 -15.49 -6.35
CA MET A 22 1.87 -15.64 -5.34
C MET A 22 2.88 -14.48 -5.30
N GLU A 23 3.46 -14.08 -6.44
CA GLU A 23 4.47 -13.01 -6.46
C GLU A 23 3.83 -11.65 -6.13
N ALA A 24 2.62 -11.40 -6.62
CA ALA A 24 1.88 -10.19 -6.28
C ALA A 24 1.52 -10.12 -4.80
N GLN A 25 1.14 -11.25 -4.21
CA GLN A 25 0.80 -11.39 -2.80
C GLN A 25 2.04 -11.13 -1.92
N GLU A 26 3.19 -11.72 -2.27
CA GLU A 26 4.44 -11.54 -1.54
C GLU A 26 4.89 -10.07 -1.52
N GLU A 27 4.86 -9.41 -2.69
CA GLU A 27 5.23 -7.99 -2.76
C GLU A 27 4.22 -7.10 -2.01
N ALA A 28 2.92 -7.37 -2.12
CA ALA A 28 1.89 -6.64 -1.38
C ALA A 28 2.10 -6.73 0.13
N ARG A 29 2.50 -7.89 0.66
CA ARG A 29 2.84 -8.05 2.08
C ARG A 29 4.00 -7.13 2.49
N LEU A 30 5.01 -6.94 1.65
CA LEU A 30 6.12 -6.02 1.96
C LEU A 30 5.62 -4.58 2.13
N TRP A 31 4.58 -4.17 1.39
CA TRP A 31 4.01 -2.83 1.45
C TRP A 31 3.07 -2.65 2.64
N THR A 32 2.53 -3.74 3.18
CA THR A 32 1.58 -3.74 4.31
C THR A 32 2.24 -4.02 5.66
N GLN A 33 3.51 -4.43 5.70
CA GLN A 33 4.26 -4.54 6.97
C GLN A 33 4.12 -3.24 7.79
N PRO A 34 4.16 -3.30 9.13
CA PRO A 34 4.10 -2.09 9.94
C PRO A 34 5.20 -1.09 9.57
N SER A 35 4.86 0.19 9.61
CA SER A 35 5.82 1.29 9.45
C SER A 35 6.96 1.17 10.46
N THR A 36 8.19 1.54 10.06
CA THR A 36 9.31 1.65 11.02
C THR A 36 9.22 2.89 11.90
N LYS A 37 8.30 3.81 11.58
CA LYS A 37 8.06 5.04 12.34
C LYS A 37 7.10 4.70 13.49
N LYS A 38 7.61 4.79 14.71
CA LYS A 38 7.08 4.34 16.01
C LYS A 38 5.63 4.71 16.40
N LYS A 39 4.85 5.38 15.56
CA LYS A 39 3.55 5.95 15.95
C LYS A 39 2.35 5.06 15.65
N ASP A 40 2.39 4.28 14.57
CA ASP A 40 1.19 3.61 14.05
C ASP A 40 1.49 2.14 13.68
N ILE A 41 1.55 1.27 14.69
CA ILE A 41 1.85 -0.18 14.52
C ILE A 41 0.80 -0.93 13.69
N TYR A 42 -0.37 -0.32 13.47
CA TYR A 42 -1.48 -0.90 12.72
C TYR A 42 -1.70 -0.26 11.35
N GLU A 43 -0.91 0.75 10.97
CA GLU A 43 -0.98 1.31 9.62
C GLU A 43 -0.04 0.56 8.66
N PRO A 44 -0.48 0.33 7.41
CA PRO A 44 0.40 -0.24 6.40
C PRO A 44 1.57 0.71 6.13
N ARG A 45 2.78 0.14 5.99
CA ARG A 45 4.00 0.88 5.63
C ARG A 45 3.79 1.80 4.42
N ILE A 46 2.99 1.39 3.44
CA ILE A 46 2.59 2.24 2.31
C ILE A 46 1.06 2.41 2.32
N PRO A 47 0.56 3.64 2.59
CA PRO A 47 -0.88 3.91 2.55
C PRO A 47 -1.49 3.81 1.16
N SER A 48 -2.74 3.34 1.07
CA SER A 48 -3.52 3.28 -0.18
C SER A 48 -3.58 4.60 -0.96
N SER A 49 -3.62 5.73 -0.25
CA SER A 49 -3.64 7.06 -0.88
C SER A 49 -2.39 7.35 -1.71
N GLN A 50 -1.23 6.83 -1.29
CA GLN A 50 0.03 6.97 -2.02
C GLN A 50 0.07 6.04 -3.22
N LEU A 51 -0.35 4.78 -3.06
CA LEU A 51 -0.41 3.81 -4.16
C LEU A 51 -1.35 4.26 -5.26
N ARG A 52 -2.50 4.86 -4.92
CA ARG A 52 -3.49 5.36 -5.88
C ARG A 52 -2.88 6.30 -6.93
N ARG A 53 -1.95 7.16 -6.53
CA ARG A 53 -1.26 8.09 -7.46
C ARG A 53 -0.47 7.32 -8.52
N PHE A 54 0.33 6.36 -8.09
CA PHE A 54 1.18 5.57 -9.00
C PHE A 54 0.34 4.61 -9.85
N PHE A 55 -0.70 4.01 -9.25
CA PHE A 55 -1.69 3.20 -9.97
C PHE A 55 -2.37 3.96 -11.10
N GLY A 56 -2.84 5.18 -10.82
CA GLY A 56 -3.43 6.05 -11.84
C GLY A 56 -2.48 6.31 -13.02
N GLN A 57 -1.20 6.59 -12.73
CA GLN A 57 -0.18 6.80 -13.77
C GLN A 57 0.02 5.54 -14.63
N VAL A 58 0.24 4.37 -14.00
CA VAL A 58 0.49 3.12 -14.75
C VAL A 58 -0.70 2.73 -15.62
N MET A 59 -1.93 2.90 -15.11
CA MET A 59 -3.14 2.63 -15.90
C MET A 59 -3.34 3.62 -17.05
N ALA A 60 -3.00 4.90 -16.84
CA ALA A 60 -3.03 5.90 -17.91
C ALA A 60 -2.02 5.56 -19.02
N ASP A 61 -0.79 5.22 -18.66
CA ASP A 61 0.26 4.84 -19.62
C ASP A 61 -0.11 3.56 -20.38
N ARG A 62 -0.66 2.56 -19.67
CA ARG A 62 -1.20 1.34 -20.29
C ARG A 62 -2.27 1.68 -21.32
N ARG A 63 -3.22 2.53 -20.96
CA ARG A 63 -4.30 2.95 -21.85
C ARG A 63 -3.77 3.68 -23.08
N GLN A 64 -2.79 4.55 -22.92
CA GLN A 64 -2.15 5.26 -24.04
C GLN A 64 -1.46 4.28 -25.01
N LEU A 65 -0.71 3.31 -24.50
CA LEU A 65 -0.06 2.28 -25.31
C LEU A 65 -1.07 1.34 -25.99
N GLU A 66 -2.21 1.05 -25.35
CA GLU A 66 -3.30 0.28 -25.96
C GLU A 66 -3.96 1.05 -27.11
N LEU A 67 -4.23 2.35 -26.93
CA LEU A 67 -4.84 3.20 -27.96
C LEU A 67 -3.97 3.35 -29.20
N LYS A 68 -2.64 3.37 -29.04
CA LYS A 68 -1.68 3.40 -30.15
C LYS A 68 -1.59 2.07 -30.91
N GLY A 69 -1.95 0.96 -30.28
CA GLY A 69 -1.92 -0.36 -30.92
C GLY A 69 -0.57 -0.68 -31.56
N ALA A 70 -0.55 -0.94 -32.87
CA ALA A 70 0.66 -1.25 -33.63
C ALA A 70 1.63 -0.05 -33.80
N GLN A 71 1.18 1.17 -33.52
CA GLN A 71 2.04 2.37 -33.57
C GLN A 71 2.77 2.61 -32.25
N ALA A 72 2.44 1.87 -31.19
CA ALA A 72 3.13 1.99 -29.91
C ALA A 72 4.57 1.53 -30.05
N ARG A 73 5.52 2.36 -29.59
CA ARG A 73 6.94 2.04 -29.67
C ARG A 73 7.45 1.55 -28.31
N ASP A 74 8.41 0.64 -28.34
CA ASP A 74 9.02 0.06 -27.15
C ASP A 74 9.71 1.11 -26.27
N GLU A 75 10.24 2.18 -26.88
CA GLU A 75 10.81 3.32 -26.15
C GLU A 75 9.76 4.05 -25.30
N GLU A 76 8.49 4.05 -25.71
CA GLU A 76 7.41 4.67 -24.94
C GLU A 76 7.09 3.88 -23.66
N ALA A 77 7.17 2.54 -23.75
CA ALA A 77 7.06 1.67 -22.58
C ALA A 77 8.23 1.87 -21.61
N GLN A 78 9.45 1.99 -22.13
CA GLN A 78 10.63 2.29 -21.31
C GLN A 78 10.54 3.68 -20.68
N LEU A 79 10.09 4.68 -21.42
CA LEU A 79 9.88 6.04 -20.92
C LEU A 79 8.82 6.07 -19.80
N ALA A 80 7.70 5.36 -19.96
CA ALA A 80 6.70 5.22 -18.91
C ALA A 80 7.30 4.68 -17.61
N MET A 81 8.17 3.67 -17.70
CA MET A 81 8.87 3.14 -16.52
C MET A 81 9.87 4.12 -15.89
N VAL A 82 10.58 4.91 -16.69
CA VAL A 82 11.46 5.98 -16.17
C VAL A 82 10.63 7.03 -15.43
N LEU A 83 9.52 7.48 -16.03
CA LEU A 83 8.62 8.47 -15.44
C LEU A 83 7.92 7.97 -14.19
N LEU A 84 7.70 6.66 -14.06
CA LEU A 84 7.24 6.04 -12.81
C LEU A 84 8.34 5.96 -11.75
N LYS A 85 9.56 5.60 -12.15
CA LYS A 85 10.71 5.37 -11.24
C LYS A 85 11.19 6.65 -10.57
N VAL A 86 11.30 7.75 -11.31
CA VAL A 86 11.81 9.03 -10.77
C VAL A 86 11.04 9.49 -9.53
N PRO A 87 9.70 9.62 -9.56
CA PRO A 87 8.95 10.06 -8.40
C PRO A 87 8.96 9.05 -7.25
N THR A 88 8.98 7.73 -7.50
CA THR A 88 9.05 6.74 -6.40
C THR A 88 10.38 6.83 -5.66
N VAL A 89 11.50 6.90 -6.39
CA VAL A 89 12.85 7.04 -5.81
C VAL A 89 12.98 8.36 -5.07
N TYR A 90 12.53 9.48 -5.66
CA TYR A 90 12.57 10.78 -5.01
C TYR A 90 11.78 10.78 -3.69
N THR A 91 10.57 10.22 -3.71
CA THR A 91 9.69 10.18 -2.53
C THR A 91 10.31 9.30 -1.44
N ALA A 92 10.91 8.16 -1.80
CA ALA A 92 11.61 7.31 -0.85
C ALA A 92 12.83 7.99 -0.22
N ALA A 93 13.63 8.71 -1.01
CA ALA A 93 14.79 9.45 -0.51
C ALA A 93 14.41 10.57 0.47
N ARG A 94 13.31 11.27 0.20
CA ARG A 94 12.79 12.35 1.05
C ARG A 94 12.20 11.85 2.37
N ASP A 95 11.68 10.62 2.40
CA ASP A 95 10.96 10.05 3.54
C ASP A 95 11.85 9.27 4.53
N ARG A 96 13.19 9.36 4.36
CA ARG A 96 14.16 8.68 5.22
C ARG A 96 14.11 9.18 6.65
N ASP A 97 14.15 8.25 7.60
CA ASP A 97 14.29 8.54 9.02
C ASP A 97 15.77 8.77 9.42
N ASP A 98 16.01 8.99 10.70
CA ASP A 98 17.33 9.16 11.32
C ASP A 98 18.26 7.95 11.15
N THR A 99 17.68 6.77 10.89
CA THR A 99 18.42 5.53 10.57
C THR A 99 18.68 5.37 9.08
N GLY A 100 18.25 6.33 8.25
CA GLY A 100 18.37 6.30 6.80
C GLY A 100 17.37 5.36 6.10
N LYS A 101 16.39 4.82 6.83
CA LYS A 101 15.37 3.90 6.30
C LYS A 101 14.15 4.67 5.83
N SER A 102 13.52 4.18 4.77
CA SER A 102 12.30 4.76 4.22
C SER A 102 11.22 3.70 4.13
N ASP A 103 10.03 4.00 4.65
CA ASP A 103 8.86 3.15 4.49
C ASP A 103 8.48 2.96 3.01
N ARG A 104 8.84 3.92 2.15
CA ARG A 104 8.59 3.87 0.70
C ARG A 104 9.68 3.15 -0.09
N GLN A 105 10.73 2.66 0.58
CA GLN A 105 11.85 2.00 -0.10
C GLN A 105 11.38 0.76 -0.86
N ALA A 106 10.44 -0.02 -0.31
CA ALA A 106 9.91 -1.22 -0.96
C ALA A 106 9.30 -0.91 -2.34
N LEU A 107 8.44 0.12 -2.44
CA LEU A 107 7.85 0.56 -3.71
C LEU A 107 8.90 1.12 -4.67
N ALA A 108 9.88 1.89 -4.17
CA ALA A 108 10.95 2.42 -5.01
C ALA A 108 11.78 1.28 -5.63
N ASP A 109 12.12 0.27 -4.83
CA ASP A 109 12.88 -0.89 -5.29
C ASP A 109 12.07 -1.75 -6.26
N PHE A 110 10.76 -1.91 -6.01
CA PHE A 110 9.84 -2.60 -6.91
C PHE A 110 9.85 -1.95 -8.29
N VAL A 111 9.60 -0.64 -8.35
CA VAL A 111 9.58 0.09 -9.63
C VAL A 111 10.96 0.09 -10.29
N ALA A 112 12.04 0.26 -9.52
CA ALA A 112 13.40 0.23 -10.06
C ALA A 112 13.76 -1.13 -10.66
N HIS A 113 13.30 -2.22 -10.04
CA HIS A 113 13.46 -3.58 -10.56
C HIS A 113 12.71 -3.75 -11.89
N HIS A 114 11.41 -3.45 -11.91
CA HIS A 114 10.60 -3.60 -13.12
C HIS A 114 11.03 -2.66 -14.25
N ALA A 115 11.53 -1.46 -13.95
CA ALA A 115 12.09 -0.56 -14.96
C ALA A 115 13.33 -1.14 -15.68
N ARG A 116 14.05 -2.09 -15.06
CA ARG A 116 15.14 -2.81 -15.71
C ARG A 116 14.63 -3.94 -16.61
N LEU A 117 13.48 -4.53 -16.27
CA LEU A 117 12.89 -5.66 -17.00
C LEU A 117 12.04 -5.25 -18.19
N VAL A 118 11.31 -4.14 -18.10
CA VAL A 118 10.47 -3.67 -19.21
C VAL A 118 11.36 -3.18 -20.35
N LYS A 119 11.31 -3.89 -21.48
CA LYS A 119 11.98 -3.50 -22.74
C LYS A 119 10.99 -3.21 -23.85
N THR A 120 9.86 -3.90 -23.82
CA THR A 120 8.84 -3.82 -24.86
C THR A 120 7.49 -3.34 -24.34
N VAL A 121 6.59 -2.96 -25.25
CA VAL A 121 5.18 -2.69 -24.93
C VAL A 121 4.50 -3.91 -24.30
N ALA A 122 4.87 -5.12 -24.73
CA ALA A 122 4.35 -6.36 -24.16
C ALA A 122 4.78 -6.54 -22.69
N ASP A 123 6.05 -6.27 -22.38
CA ASP A 123 6.56 -6.31 -21.01
C ASP A 123 5.82 -5.29 -20.13
N PHE A 124 5.60 -4.07 -20.63
CA PHE A 124 4.87 -3.04 -19.88
C PHE A 124 3.43 -3.45 -19.59
N ARG A 125 2.75 -4.10 -20.54
CA ARG A 125 1.39 -4.63 -20.32
C ARG A 125 1.38 -5.71 -19.24
N ALA A 126 2.36 -6.61 -19.25
CA ALA A 126 2.50 -7.63 -18.21
C ALA A 126 2.82 -7.01 -16.84
N PHE A 127 3.74 -6.04 -16.79
CA PHE A 127 4.02 -5.23 -15.61
C PHE A 127 2.77 -4.54 -15.06
N ALA A 128 2.00 -3.86 -15.91
CA ALA A 128 0.81 -3.13 -15.48
C ALA A 128 -0.22 -4.05 -14.83
N ARG A 129 -0.42 -5.25 -15.39
CA ARG A 129 -1.29 -6.28 -14.79
C ARG A 129 -0.74 -6.85 -13.48
N HIS A 130 0.57 -7.05 -13.40
CA HIS A 130 1.22 -7.48 -12.15
C HIS A 130 1.07 -6.40 -11.07
N PHE A 131 1.32 -5.13 -11.40
CA PHE A 131 1.16 -4.01 -10.47
C PHE A 131 -0.29 -3.87 -10.00
N GLU A 132 -1.27 -4.06 -10.89
CA GLU A 132 -2.68 -4.13 -10.53
C GLU A 132 -2.98 -5.25 -9.53
N ALA A 133 -2.44 -6.45 -9.74
CA ALA A 133 -2.57 -7.56 -8.79
C ALA A 133 -1.94 -7.25 -7.43
N VAL A 134 -0.76 -6.63 -7.40
CA VAL A 134 -0.10 -6.22 -6.13
C VAL A 134 -0.97 -5.20 -5.38
N VAL A 135 -1.51 -4.19 -6.07
CA VAL A 135 -2.39 -3.19 -5.45
C VAL A 135 -3.69 -3.82 -4.95
N ALA A 136 -4.25 -4.80 -5.67
CA ALA A 136 -5.43 -5.53 -5.23
C ALA A 136 -5.16 -6.31 -3.93
N TRP A 137 -4.06 -7.06 -3.87
CA TRP A 137 -3.65 -7.78 -2.65
C TRP A 137 -3.30 -6.84 -1.50
N HIS A 138 -2.65 -5.71 -1.77
CA HIS A 138 -2.38 -4.70 -0.75
C HIS A 138 -3.68 -4.21 -0.12
N LYS A 139 -4.73 -3.99 -0.92
CA LYS A 139 -6.03 -3.57 -0.40
C LYS A 139 -6.71 -4.64 0.46
N VAL A 140 -6.48 -5.92 0.16
CA VAL A 140 -6.93 -7.03 1.02
C VAL A 140 -6.23 -6.94 2.38
N PHE A 141 -4.90 -6.87 2.39
CA PHE A 141 -4.13 -6.84 3.63
C PHE A 141 -4.32 -5.56 4.46
N GLU A 142 -4.56 -4.41 3.81
CA GLU A 142 -4.90 -3.17 4.52
C GLU A 142 -6.18 -3.34 5.35
N LYS A 143 -7.20 -4.02 4.81
CA LYS A 143 -8.43 -4.30 5.57
C LYS A 143 -8.18 -5.23 6.75
N ASP A 144 -7.28 -6.21 6.60
CA ASP A 144 -6.92 -7.12 7.69
C ASP A 144 -6.22 -6.35 8.83
N CYS A 145 -5.32 -5.41 8.50
CA CYS A 145 -4.70 -4.51 9.47
C CYS A 145 -5.73 -3.61 10.20
N GLU A 146 -6.67 -3.02 9.46
CA GLU A 146 -7.75 -2.21 10.04
C GLU A 146 -8.65 -3.01 11.00
N GLN A 147 -8.93 -4.27 10.67
CA GLN A 147 -9.72 -5.15 11.53
C GLN A 147 -8.97 -5.51 12.82
N ALA A 148 -7.67 -5.81 12.72
CA ALA A 148 -6.82 -6.08 13.87
C ALA A 148 -6.75 -4.88 14.84
N ASP A 149 -6.61 -3.66 14.33
CA ASP A 149 -6.62 -2.42 15.14
C ASP A 149 -7.96 -2.21 15.87
N ARG A 150 -9.10 -2.46 15.18
CA ARG A 150 -10.41 -2.35 15.82
C ARG A 150 -10.58 -3.37 16.95
N GLN A 151 -10.11 -4.60 16.75
CA GLN A 151 -10.17 -5.64 17.77
C GLN A 151 -9.28 -5.33 18.98
N SER A 152 -8.06 -4.84 18.77
CA SER A 152 -7.15 -4.47 19.87
C SER A 152 -7.72 -3.33 20.71
N ARG A 153 -8.24 -2.26 20.08
CA ARG A 153 -8.87 -1.13 20.78
C ARG A 153 -10.14 -1.52 21.56
N ALA A 154 -10.90 -2.48 21.05
CA ALA A 154 -12.09 -3.00 21.74
C ALA A 154 -11.72 -3.78 23.02
N LEU A 155 -10.59 -4.51 22.99
CA LEU A 155 -10.06 -5.23 24.15
C LEU A 155 -9.42 -4.30 25.19
N GLU A 156 -8.87 -3.17 24.77
CA GLU A 156 -8.26 -2.16 25.64
C GLU A 156 -9.26 -1.18 26.29
N SER A 157 -10.55 -1.24 25.91
CA SER A 157 -11.59 -0.40 26.52
C SER A 157 -12.16 -1.09 27.77
N PRO A 158 -11.82 -0.66 29.01
CA PRO A 158 -12.46 -1.23 30.18
C PRO A 158 -13.92 -0.76 30.17
N THR A 159 -14.85 -1.72 30.20
CA THR A 159 -16.25 -1.47 30.53
C THR A 159 -16.31 -0.56 31.75
N ARG A 160 -16.74 0.69 31.55
CA ARG A 160 -16.98 1.66 32.60
C ARG A 160 -17.96 0.99 33.58
N PRO A 161 -17.61 0.77 34.86
CA PRO A 161 -18.58 0.21 35.79
C PRO A 161 -19.72 1.22 35.91
N THR A 162 -20.91 0.82 35.49
CA THR A 162 -22.18 1.49 35.75
C THR A 162 -22.49 1.34 37.24
N GLY A 163 -21.70 2.02 38.07
CA GLY A 163 -21.96 2.16 39.50
C GLY A 163 -23.07 3.18 39.71
N GLY A 164 -24.29 2.69 39.90
CA GLY A 164 -25.41 3.48 40.36
C GLY A 164 -25.24 3.91 41.83
N ALA A 165 -25.67 5.13 42.14
CA ALA A 165 -26.48 5.48 43.30
C ALA A 165 -26.75 7.01 43.30
N PRO A 166 -28.00 7.48 43.28
CA PRO A 166 -28.32 8.86 43.58
C PRO A 166 -28.20 9.07 45.10
N VAL A 167 -27.25 9.91 45.53
CA VAL A 167 -27.13 10.34 46.93
C VAL A 167 -28.34 11.22 47.27
N GLY A 168 -29.20 10.70 48.12
CA GLY A 168 -30.35 11.41 48.67
C GLY A 168 -29.93 12.66 49.44
N LYS A 169 -30.46 13.81 49.04
CA LYS A 169 -30.41 15.04 49.84
C LYS A 169 -31.46 14.94 50.95
N SER A 170 -31.04 14.53 52.14
CA SER A 170 -31.84 14.68 53.36
C SER A 170 -31.69 16.11 53.88
N GLY A 171 -32.76 16.89 53.84
CA GLY A 171 -32.85 18.16 54.53
C GLY A 171 -33.13 17.96 56.01
N TYR A 172 -32.58 18.84 56.85
CA TYR A 172 -33.18 19.26 58.12
C TYR A 172 -32.78 20.71 58.35
N GLY A 173 -33.78 21.59 58.38
CA GLY A 173 -33.65 22.96 58.84
C GLY A 173 -34.21 23.11 60.25
N HIS A 174 -33.65 24.04 61.03
CA HIS A 174 -34.32 24.78 62.12
C HIS A 174 -33.43 26.00 62.44
N GLN A 175 -33.86 27.21 62.09
CA GLN A 175 -34.66 28.15 62.87
C GLN A 175 -33.96 28.77 64.09
N ARG A 176 -33.76 30.09 63.97
CA ARG A 176 -33.94 31.18 64.95
C ARG A 176 -33.19 31.09 66.30
N ARG A 177 -32.47 32.16 66.66
CA ARG A 177 -32.98 33.32 67.42
C ARG A 177 -31.85 34.27 67.85
N ARG A 178 -32.16 35.57 67.69
CA ARG A 178 -31.71 36.78 68.41
C ARG A 178 -30.30 37.28 68.16
#